data_AF-A0A0G1S9Y6-F1
#
_entry.id   AF-A0A0G1S9Y6-F1
#
_cell.length_a   1.000
_cell.length_b   1.000
_cell.length_c   1.000
_cell.angle_alpha   90.00
_cell.angle_beta   90.00
_cell.angle_gamma   90.00
#
_symmetry.space_group_name_H-M   'P 1'
#
loop_
_entity.id
_entity.type
_entity.pdbx_description
1 polymer ?
#
loop_
_entity_poly.entity_id
_entity_poly.type
_entity_poly.pdbx_seq_one_letter_code
_entity_poly.pdbx_strand_id
1 'polypeptide(L)'
;MSIDTIIILAFLLLGFIILYNLLKSRLETTKSDPTLTAWLKSIQQSMDLNSKSSAQSLQSNYRELFSRLDQATAVISDLKKEAGAFGEVSRSMKDLQDYLKSPKLRGNIGEQVLKDLIGQMFPKSSFHLQFHFKTGSIVDAAIKTQSGILPIDSKFPMENFQKLYSATTPSEKAIARTAFTRDVKKHIKDISGKYILPEEGTLDFALMYIPSESVYYEIVS
;
A
#
# COMPACT_ATOMS: atom_id res chain seq x y z
N MET A 1 24.23 -42.71 -69.54
CA MET A 1 23.58 -42.94 -68.24
C MET A 1 22.61 -44.09 -68.43
N SER A 2 22.80 -45.21 -67.74
CA SER A 2 21.92 -46.39 -67.87
C SER A 2 20.53 -46.07 -67.33
N ILE A 3 19.48 -46.57 -67.98
CA ILE A 3 18.07 -46.32 -67.61
C ILE A 3 17.83 -46.63 -66.12
N ASP A 4 18.50 -47.65 -65.58
CA ASP A 4 18.44 -48.04 -64.18
C ASP A 4 18.89 -46.93 -63.22
N THR A 5 19.93 -46.17 -63.59
CA THR A 5 20.42 -45.05 -62.76
C THR A 5 19.45 -43.88 -62.70
N ILE A 6 18.66 -43.66 -63.76
CA ILE A 6 17.62 -42.61 -63.79
C ILE A 6 16.45 -42.99 -62.87
N ILE A 7 16.06 -44.28 -62.87
CA ILE A 7 14.97 -44.79 -62.03
C ILE A 7 15.34 -44.70 -60.54
N ILE A 8 16.58 -45.05 -60.18
CA ILE A 8 17.07 -44.95 -58.80
C ILE A 8 17.10 -43.49 -58.32
N LEU A 9 17.56 -42.56 -59.17
CA LEU A 9 17.61 -41.14 -58.82
C LEU A 9 16.21 -40.55 -58.62
N ALA A 10 15.26 -40.95 -59.47
CA ALA A 10 13.86 -40.53 -59.36
C ALA A 10 13.22 -41.02 -58.05
N PHE A 11 13.49 -42.28 -57.65
CA PHE A 11 13.00 -42.82 -56.38
C PHE A 11 13.60 -42.11 -55.16
N LEU A 12 14.89 -41.78 -55.19
CA LEU A 12 15.56 -41.01 -54.12
C LEU A 12 14.98 -39.60 -53.99
N LEU A 13 14.73 -38.92 -55.10
CA LEU A 13 14.09 -37.60 -55.11
C LEU A 13 12.67 -37.66 -54.55
N LEU A 14 11.89 -38.67 -54.95
CA LEU A 14 10.53 -38.85 -54.45
C LEU A 14 10.54 -39.12 -52.94
N GLY A 15 11.43 -39.99 -52.47
CA GLY A 15 11.62 -40.29 -51.05
C GLY A 15 12.03 -39.06 -50.25
N PHE A 16 12.92 -38.22 -50.80
CA PHE A 16 13.34 -36.97 -50.16
C PHE A 16 12.20 -35.96 -50.08
N ILE A 17 11.37 -35.83 -51.13
CA ILE A 17 10.19 -34.95 -51.14
C ILE A 17 9.16 -35.42 -50.10
N ILE A 18 8.91 -36.73 -50.02
CA ILE A 18 8.00 -37.31 -49.04
C ILE A 18 8.53 -37.07 -47.62
N LEU A 19 9.82 -37.31 -47.39
CA LEU A 19 10.46 -37.09 -46.09
C LEU A 19 10.43 -35.61 -45.68
N TYR A 20 10.73 -34.71 -46.62
CA TYR A 20 10.65 -33.26 -46.41
C TYR A 20 9.24 -32.82 -46.02
N ASN A 21 8.22 -33.32 -46.72
CA ASN A 21 6.82 -33.00 -46.43
C ASN A 21 6.37 -33.60 -45.08
N LEU A 22 6.81 -34.81 -44.72
CA LEU A 22 6.55 -35.42 -43.42
C LEU A 22 7.19 -34.63 -42.27
N LEU A 23 8.44 -34.19 -42.45
CA LEU A 23 9.16 -33.42 -41.44
C LEU A 23 8.57 -32.01 -41.26
N LYS A 24 8.17 -31.36 -42.36
CA LYS A 24 7.47 -30.08 -42.35
C LYS A 24 6.12 -30.18 -41.62
N SER A 25 5.35 -31.24 -41.89
CA SER A 25 4.06 -31.48 -41.23
C SER A 25 4.20 -31.68 -39.71
N ARG A 26 5.28 -32.31 -39.24
CA ARG A 26 5.58 -32.49 -37.80
C ARG A 26 6.03 -31.19 -37.11
N LEU A 27 6.72 -30.30 -37.82
CA LEU A 27 7.19 -29.02 -37.27
C LEU A 27 6.08 -27.96 -37.19
N GLU A 28 5.09 -28.01 -38.07
CA GLU A 28 3.93 -27.11 -38.04
C GLU A 28 2.93 -27.47 -36.93
N THR A 29 2.88 -28.73 -36.48
CA THR A 29 2.03 -29.16 -35.35
C THR A 29 2.53 -28.76 -33.95
N THR A 30 3.72 -28.15 -33.84
CA THR A 30 4.33 -27.72 -32.56
C THR A 30 4.26 -26.21 -32.32
N LYS A 31 3.65 -25.44 -33.22
CA LYS A 31 3.42 -24.00 -33.03
C LYS A 31 1.94 -23.76 -32.76
N SER A 32 1.66 -23.00 -31.70
CA SER A 32 0.34 -22.62 -31.18
C SER A 32 -0.49 -23.75 -30.53
N ASP A 33 -0.09 -24.17 -29.33
CA ASP A 33 -1.02 -24.82 -28.40
C ASP A 33 -2.09 -23.79 -27.97
N PRO A 34 -3.36 -23.96 -28.37
CA PRO A 34 -4.44 -23.01 -28.04
C PRO A 34 -4.63 -22.89 -26.52
N THR A 35 -4.24 -23.92 -25.76
CA THR A 35 -4.41 -23.96 -24.30
C THR A 35 -3.46 -23.01 -23.59
N LEU A 36 -2.23 -22.83 -24.07
CA LEU A 36 -1.26 -21.88 -23.53
C LEU A 36 -1.70 -20.43 -23.77
N THR A 37 -2.25 -20.16 -24.96
CA THR A 37 -2.79 -18.83 -25.26
C THR A 37 -4.05 -18.52 -24.46
N ALA A 38 -4.91 -19.52 -24.22
CA ALA A 38 -6.09 -19.39 -23.37
C ALA A 38 -5.70 -19.19 -21.89
N TRP A 39 -4.67 -19.89 -21.41
CA TRP A 39 -4.14 -19.74 -20.05
C TRP A 39 -3.52 -18.35 -19.84
N LEU A 40 -2.69 -17.87 -20.76
CA LEU A 40 -2.14 -16.51 -20.73
C LEU A 40 -3.24 -15.44 -20.73
N LYS A 41 -4.28 -15.61 -21.57
CA LYS A 41 -5.43 -14.71 -21.61
C LYS A 41 -6.24 -14.74 -20.30
N SER A 42 -6.38 -15.92 -19.68
CA SER A 42 -7.06 -16.06 -18.38
C SER A 42 -6.28 -15.42 -17.24
N ILE A 43 -4.94 -15.45 -17.28
CA ILE A 43 -4.07 -14.77 -16.32
C ILE A 43 -4.10 -13.26 -16.51
N GLN A 44 -4.11 -12.80 -17.76
CA GLN A 44 -4.29 -11.38 -18.05
C GLN A 44 -5.65 -10.88 -17.53
N GLN A 45 -6.72 -11.64 -17.77
CA GLN A 45 -8.06 -11.30 -17.27
C GLN A 45 -8.17 -11.37 -15.75
N SER A 46 -7.51 -12.31 -15.08
CA SER A 46 -7.51 -12.37 -13.61
C SER A 46 -6.71 -11.24 -12.99
N MET A 47 -5.61 -10.81 -13.61
CA MET A 47 -4.88 -9.60 -13.22
C MET A 47 -5.72 -8.34 -13.42
N ASP A 48 -6.45 -8.22 -14.52
CA ASP A 48 -7.36 -7.09 -14.76
C ASP A 48 -8.54 -7.07 -13.79
N LEU A 49 -9.09 -8.24 -13.44
CA LEU A 49 -10.16 -8.38 -12.47
C LEU A 49 -9.69 -8.10 -11.04
N ASN A 50 -8.50 -8.55 -10.66
CA ASN A 50 -7.89 -8.22 -9.37
C ASN A 50 -7.53 -6.73 -9.29
N SER A 51 -6.98 -6.14 -10.36
CA SER A 51 -6.70 -4.70 -10.44
C SER A 51 -7.99 -3.88 -10.30
N LYS A 52 -9.06 -4.26 -11.01
CA LYS A 52 -10.38 -3.61 -10.90
C LYS A 52 -11.04 -3.84 -9.55
N SER A 53 -10.91 -5.03 -8.95
CA SER A 53 -11.45 -5.35 -7.63
C SER A 53 -10.71 -4.63 -6.50
N SER A 54 -9.39 -4.46 -6.61
CA SER A 54 -8.60 -3.62 -5.69
C SER A 54 -8.96 -2.14 -5.85
N ALA A 55 -9.14 -1.66 -7.08
CA ALA A 55 -9.62 -0.29 -7.34
C ALA A 55 -11.06 -0.07 -6.84
N GLN A 56 -11.94 -1.06 -6.98
CA GLN A 56 -13.31 -1.02 -6.48
C GLN A 56 -13.37 -1.13 -4.96
N SER A 57 -12.55 -1.97 -4.33
CA SER A 57 -12.42 -2.08 -2.88
C SER A 57 -11.86 -0.79 -2.28
N LEU A 58 -10.87 -0.17 -2.94
CA LEU A 58 -10.41 1.18 -2.61
C LEU A 58 -11.56 2.18 -2.76
N GLN A 59 -12.29 2.17 -3.87
CA GLN A 59 -13.39 3.09 -4.12
C GLN A 59 -14.55 2.92 -3.11
N SER A 60 -14.86 1.71 -2.67
CA SER A 60 -15.86 1.44 -1.64
C SER A 60 -15.38 1.83 -0.24
N ASN A 61 -14.11 1.57 0.09
CA ASN A 61 -13.51 2.04 1.34
C ASN A 61 -13.43 3.57 1.38
N TYR A 62 -13.07 4.21 0.27
CA TYR A 62 -13.16 5.64 0.09
C TYR A 62 -14.59 6.12 0.24
N ARG A 63 -15.60 5.48 -0.37
CA ARG A 63 -17.02 5.87 -0.25
C ARG A 63 -17.57 5.69 1.16
N GLU A 64 -17.17 4.67 1.89
CA GLU A 64 -17.58 4.48 3.29
C GLU A 64 -16.89 5.50 4.20
N LEU A 65 -15.60 5.79 3.96
CA LEU A 65 -14.90 6.91 4.59
C LEU A 65 -15.55 8.25 4.21
N PHE A 66 -15.90 8.47 2.95
CA PHE A 66 -16.58 9.68 2.46
C PHE A 66 -17.99 9.81 3.03
N SER A 67 -18.75 8.72 3.20
CA SER A 67 -20.07 8.74 3.84
C SER A 67 -19.99 9.09 5.33
N ARG A 68 -18.89 8.74 6.01
CA ARG A 68 -18.61 9.15 7.40
C ARG A 68 -18.01 10.56 7.47
N LEU A 69 -17.22 10.95 6.47
CA LEU A 69 -16.66 12.29 6.31
C LEU A 69 -17.70 13.30 5.81
N ASP A 70 -18.79 12.88 5.16
CA ASP A 70 -19.91 13.73 4.71
C ASP A 70 -20.65 14.38 5.88
N GLN A 71 -20.66 13.72 7.05
CA GLN A 71 -21.09 14.32 8.31
C GLN A 71 -20.09 15.35 8.88
N ALA A 72 -18.83 15.31 8.42
CA ALA A 72 -17.76 16.26 8.75
C ALA A 72 -17.49 17.31 7.64
N THR A 73 -18.13 17.19 6.47
CA THR A 73 -17.91 18.00 5.26
C THR A 73 -18.32 19.47 5.40
N ALA A 74 -19.11 19.82 6.43
CA ALA A 74 -19.42 21.21 6.74
C ALA A 74 -18.17 22.07 7.07
N VAL A 75 -17.03 21.46 7.42
CA VAL A 75 -15.79 22.14 7.83
C VAL A 75 -14.72 22.18 6.72
N ILE A 76 -14.85 21.35 5.67
CA ILE A 76 -13.79 21.12 4.66
C ILE A 76 -13.95 21.98 3.40
N SER A 77 -15.14 22.58 3.17
CA SER A 77 -15.42 23.34 1.94
C SER A 77 -14.46 24.54 1.71
N ASP A 78 -13.80 25.04 2.76
CA ASP A 78 -12.87 26.17 2.67
C ASP A 78 -11.41 25.76 2.38
N LEU A 79 -11.06 24.47 2.51
CA LEU A 79 -9.67 23.97 2.40
C LEU A 79 -9.23 23.62 0.96
N LYS A 80 -10.15 23.61 -0.01
CA LYS A 80 -9.90 23.10 -1.37
C LYS A 80 -9.00 24.00 -2.25
N LYS A 81 -8.54 25.15 -1.75
CA LYS A 81 -7.79 26.15 -2.54
C LYS A 81 -6.25 26.02 -2.50
N GLU A 82 -5.66 25.21 -1.62
CA GLU A 82 -4.20 25.22 -1.35
C GLU A 82 -3.43 23.91 -1.68
N ALA A 83 -3.98 23.02 -2.51
CA ALA A 83 -3.38 21.71 -2.83
C ALA A 83 -2.10 21.72 -3.73
N GLY A 84 -1.48 22.88 -3.96
CA GLY A 84 -0.31 23.03 -4.85
C GLY A 84 1.06 22.66 -4.24
N ALA A 85 1.14 22.46 -2.92
CA ALA A 85 2.42 22.34 -2.19
C ALA A 85 2.97 20.90 -2.01
N PHE A 86 2.24 19.87 -2.46
CA PHE A 86 2.57 18.46 -2.21
C PHE A 86 3.84 17.93 -2.93
N GLY A 87 4.33 18.61 -3.97
CA GLY A 87 5.41 18.11 -4.83
C GLY A 87 6.84 18.23 -4.28
N GLU A 88 7.10 19.11 -3.31
CA GLU A 88 8.45 19.30 -2.72
C GLU A 88 8.74 18.33 -1.57
N VAL A 89 7.69 17.81 -0.92
CA VAL A 89 7.76 16.91 0.24
C VAL A 89 8.43 15.56 -0.09
N SER A 90 8.33 15.07 -1.34
CA SER A 90 8.88 13.77 -1.74
C SER A 90 10.42 13.70 -1.76
N ARG A 91 11.13 14.82 -1.90
CA ARG A 91 12.62 14.83 -1.95
C ARG A 91 13.26 14.74 -0.57
N SER A 92 12.64 15.33 0.46
CA SER A 92 13.13 15.32 1.84
C SER A 92 12.99 13.95 2.54
N MET A 93 12.25 13.00 1.95
CA MET A 93 12.02 11.67 2.53
C MET A 93 13.25 10.74 2.48
N LYS A 94 14.18 10.94 1.54
CA LYS A 94 15.36 10.08 1.38
C LYS A 94 16.40 10.32 2.49
N ASP A 95 16.60 11.58 2.88
CA ASP A 95 17.52 11.95 3.97
C ASP A 95 16.94 11.55 5.34
N LEU A 96 15.61 11.52 5.47
CA LEU A 96 14.92 11.04 6.68
C LEU A 96 15.27 9.57 6.99
N GLN A 97 15.51 8.75 5.96
CA GLN A 97 15.70 7.30 6.07
C GLN A 97 16.94 6.93 6.92
N ASP A 98 17.99 7.75 6.92
CA ASP A 98 19.19 7.53 7.72
C ASP A 98 19.07 8.03 9.17
N TYR A 99 18.25 9.04 9.42
CA TYR A 99 18.00 9.58 10.78
C TYR A 99 17.04 8.72 11.62
N LEU A 100 16.25 7.85 10.98
CA LEU A 100 15.26 6.96 11.63
C LEU A 100 15.86 5.76 12.38
N LYS A 101 17.20 5.61 12.42
CA LYS A 101 17.89 4.51 13.12
C LYS A 101 17.78 4.57 14.65
N SER A 102 17.55 5.75 15.24
CA SER A 102 17.47 5.93 16.71
C SER A 102 16.04 6.03 17.24
N PRO A 103 15.65 5.26 18.28
CA PRO A 103 14.31 5.27 18.85
C PRO A 103 13.75 6.60 19.35
N LYS A 104 14.60 7.45 19.88
CA LYS A 104 14.20 8.76 20.43
C LYS A 104 14.10 9.81 19.33
N LEU A 105 15.07 9.81 18.41
CA LEU A 105 15.09 10.74 17.28
C LEU A 105 13.93 10.48 16.32
N ARG A 106 13.56 9.21 16.07
CA ARG A 106 12.41 8.86 15.22
C ARG A 106 11.07 9.34 15.80
N GLY A 107 10.86 9.23 17.12
CA GLY A 107 9.65 9.71 17.78
C GLY A 107 9.52 11.23 17.62
N ASN A 108 10.59 11.95 17.99
CA ASN A 108 10.66 13.40 17.87
C ASN A 108 10.47 13.88 16.42
N ILE A 109 11.05 13.20 15.43
CA ILE A 109 10.87 13.54 14.01
C ILE A 109 9.42 13.31 13.59
N GLY A 110 8.82 12.18 13.96
CA GLY A 110 7.42 11.89 13.63
C GLY A 110 6.45 12.93 14.19
N GLU A 111 6.65 13.32 15.45
CA GLU A 111 5.89 14.39 16.11
C GLU A 111 6.13 15.76 15.46
N GLN A 112 7.39 16.08 15.12
CA GLN A 112 7.74 17.34 14.48
C GLN A 112 7.14 17.45 13.08
N VAL A 113 7.18 16.39 12.27
CA VAL A 113 6.55 16.35 10.95
C VAL A 113 5.04 16.50 11.08
N LEU A 114 4.40 15.83 12.04
CA LEU A 114 2.97 16.00 12.32
C LEU A 114 2.65 17.45 12.68
N LYS A 115 3.44 18.05 13.58
CA LYS A 115 3.28 19.44 14.00
C LYS A 115 3.38 20.41 12.83
N ASP A 116 4.37 20.23 11.96
CA ASP A 116 4.58 21.09 10.81
C ASP A 116 3.44 20.93 9.79
N LEU A 117 2.98 19.69 9.55
CA LEU A 117 1.83 19.40 8.69
C LEU A 117 0.55 20.08 9.21
N ILE A 118 0.24 19.90 10.50
CA ILE A 118 -0.94 20.51 11.12
C ILE A 118 -0.84 22.04 11.10
N GLY A 119 0.34 22.60 11.39
CA GLY A 119 0.57 24.03 11.38
C GLY A 119 0.45 24.69 10.01
N GLN A 120 0.67 23.94 8.93
CA GLN A 120 0.48 24.39 7.55
C GLN A 120 -0.99 24.24 7.09
N MET A 121 -1.68 23.18 7.53
CA MET A 121 -3.03 22.86 7.07
C MET A 121 -4.15 23.55 7.84
N PHE A 122 -3.90 23.92 9.10
CA PHE A 122 -4.94 24.44 10.00
C PHE A 122 -4.58 25.80 10.57
N PRO A 123 -5.57 26.70 10.78
CA PRO A 123 -5.36 27.93 11.54
C PRO A 123 -4.92 27.60 12.98
N LYS A 124 -4.03 28.42 13.55
CA LYS A 124 -3.52 28.23 14.92
C LYS A 124 -4.60 28.16 16.00
N SER A 125 -5.78 28.73 15.75
CA SER A 125 -6.93 28.69 16.66
C SER A 125 -7.70 27.36 16.61
N SER A 126 -7.54 26.58 15.55
CA SER A 126 -8.33 25.39 15.26
C SER A 126 -7.66 24.09 15.71
N PHE A 127 -6.42 24.15 16.21
CA PHE A 127 -5.71 22.99 16.74
C PHE A 127 -4.90 23.32 17.99
N HIS A 128 -4.58 22.28 18.75
CA HIS A 128 -3.66 22.32 19.87
C HIS A 128 -2.62 21.21 19.70
N LEU A 129 -1.36 21.53 19.97
CA LEU A 129 -0.29 20.54 20.04
C LEU A 129 -0.08 20.15 21.50
N GLN A 130 0.28 18.90 21.75
CA GLN A 130 0.49 18.37 23.10
C GLN A 130 -0.72 18.68 24.00
N PHE A 131 -1.91 18.28 23.53
CA PHE A 131 -3.16 18.58 24.22
C PHE A 131 -3.34 17.67 25.44
N HIS A 132 -3.61 18.27 26.60
CA HIS A 132 -3.78 17.58 27.87
C HIS A 132 -5.23 17.26 28.13
N PHE A 133 -5.50 15.98 28.39
CA PHE A 133 -6.78 15.51 28.93
C PHE A 133 -6.80 15.58 30.45
N LYS A 134 -7.99 15.62 31.05
CA LYS A 134 -8.17 15.61 32.52
C LYS A 134 -7.67 14.30 33.13
N THR A 135 -7.65 13.22 32.36
CA THR A 135 -7.02 11.94 32.74
C THR A 135 -5.49 12.04 32.94
N GLY A 136 -4.85 13.14 32.55
CA GLY A 136 -3.40 13.33 32.56
C GLY A 136 -2.69 12.81 31.30
N SER A 137 -3.44 12.19 30.37
CA SER A 137 -2.91 11.79 29.07
C SER A 137 -2.67 13.01 28.18
N ILE A 138 -1.61 12.95 27.38
CA ILE A 138 -1.25 13.99 26.40
C ILE A 138 -1.30 13.37 25.01
N VAL A 139 -1.99 14.03 24.09
CA VAL A 139 -2.02 13.65 22.67
C VAL A 139 -1.21 14.64 21.85
N ASP A 140 -0.53 14.15 20.80
CA ASP A 140 0.41 14.96 20.02
C ASP A 140 -0.24 16.16 19.36
N ALA A 141 -1.44 15.96 18.79
CA ALA A 141 -2.28 17.03 18.27
C ALA A 141 -3.77 16.79 18.56
N ALA A 142 -4.51 17.86 18.70
CA ALA A 142 -5.96 17.86 18.87
C ALA A 142 -6.57 18.95 17.98
N ILE A 143 -7.42 18.55 17.03
CA ILE A 143 -8.13 19.50 16.16
C ILE A 143 -9.49 19.80 16.79
N LYS A 144 -9.79 21.08 16.97
CA LYS A 144 -11.11 21.53 17.42
C LYS A 144 -12.02 21.71 16.23
N THR A 145 -13.13 20.96 16.23
CA THR A 145 -14.21 21.08 15.24
C THR A 145 -15.50 21.49 15.93
N GLN A 146 -16.54 21.80 15.15
CA GLN A 146 -17.86 22.07 15.72
C GLN A 146 -18.47 20.85 16.42
N SER A 147 -18.11 19.65 15.96
CA SER A 147 -18.63 18.38 16.46
C SER A 147 -17.86 17.83 17.67
N GLY A 148 -16.71 18.43 18.01
CA GLY A 148 -15.85 18.00 19.10
C GLY A 148 -14.36 18.05 18.76
N ILE A 149 -13.58 17.48 19.67
CA ILE A 149 -12.12 17.40 19.57
C ILE A 149 -11.73 16.12 18.84
N LEU A 150 -10.95 16.23 17.77
CA LEU A 150 -10.33 15.10 17.07
C LEU A 150 -8.89 14.90 17.57
N PRO A 151 -8.61 13.84 18.36
CA PRO A 151 -7.26 13.52 18.80
C PRO A 151 -6.45 12.87 17.69
N ILE A 152 -5.17 13.24 17.58
CA ILE A 152 -4.22 12.70 16.60
C ILE A 152 -2.92 12.36 17.31
N ASP A 153 -2.55 11.09 17.31
CA ASP A 153 -1.36 10.56 17.98
C ASP A 153 -0.41 9.95 16.95
N SER A 154 0.87 10.32 17.01
CA SER A 154 1.93 9.84 16.13
C SER A 154 2.50 8.54 16.67
N LYS A 155 2.49 7.48 15.84
CA LYS A 155 3.11 6.19 16.20
C LYS A 155 3.95 5.64 15.08
N PHE A 156 5.04 4.99 15.49
CA PHE A 156 6.03 4.45 14.58
C PHE A 156 6.45 3.02 14.97
N PRO A 157 5.66 1.99 14.57
CA PRO A 157 5.92 0.58 14.88
C PRO A 157 7.06 0.01 14.01
N MET A 158 8.20 0.71 13.96
CA MET A 158 9.28 0.43 13.02
C MET A 158 10.13 -0.78 13.39
N GLU A 159 10.19 -1.14 14.68
CA GLU A 159 11.10 -2.19 15.15
C GLU A 159 10.68 -3.59 14.64
N ASN A 160 9.39 -3.90 14.73
CA ASN A 160 8.84 -5.14 14.18
C ASN A 160 8.73 -5.08 12.65
N PHE A 161 8.51 -3.88 12.08
CA PHE A 161 8.55 -3.67 10.63
C PHE A 161 9.94 -3.95 10.03
N GLN A 162 11.02 -3.48 10.67
CA GLN A 162 12.39 -3.77 10.25
C GLN A 162 12.69 -5.26 10.31
N LYS A 163 12.29 -5.95 11.39
CA LYS A 163 12.42 -7.41 11.51
C LYS A 163 11.67 -8.13 10.40
N LEU A 164 10.46 -7.68 10.07
CA LEU A 164 9.66 -8.22 8.98
C LEU A 164 10.34 -8.05 7.61
N TYR A 165 10.92 -6.88 7.37
CA TYR A 165 11.60 -6.57 6.11
C TYR A 165 12.96 -7.27 5.98
N SER A 166 13.63 -7.54 7.10
CA SER A 166 14.94 -8.18 7.16
C SER A 166 14.87 -9.71 7.25
N ALA A 167 13.66 -10.26 7.46
CA ALA A 167 13.44 -11.70 7.53
C ALA A 167 13.70 -12.35 6.17
N THR A 168 14.51 -13.42 6.15
CA THR A 168 14.94 -14.08 4.91
C THR A 168 14.14 -15.34 4.63
N THR A 169 13.65 -16.00 5.67
CA THR A 169 12.84 -17.22 5.53
C THR A 169 11.34 -16.94 5.66
N PRO A 170 10.47 -17.75 5.02
CA PRO A 170 9.02 -17.62 5.18
C PRO A 170 8.55 -17.73 6.64
N SER A 171 9.21 -18.59 7.42
CA SER A 171 8.90 -18.80 8.85
C SER A 171 9.19 -17.55 9.68
N GLU A 172 10.39 -16.97 9.54
CA GLU A 172 10.77 -15.72 10.22
C GLU A 172 9.84 -14.57 9.82
N LYS A 173 9.48 -14.48 8.54
CA LYS A 173 8.57 -13.45 8.03
C LYS A 173 7.18 -13.56 8.68
N ALA A 174 6.64 -14.77 8.82
CA ALA A 174 5.36 -14.99 9.48
C ALA A 174 5.37 -14.61 10.97
N ILE A 175 6.45 -14.96 11.68
CA ILE A 175 6.63 -14.59 13.09
C ILE A 175 6.73 -13.07 13.24
N ALA A 176 7.56 -12.42 12.42
CA ALA A 176 7.76 -10.98 12.44
C ALA A 176 6.47 -10.21 12.08
N ARG A 177 5.71 -10.69 11.09
CA ARG A 177 4.41 -10.11 10.72
C ARG A 177 3.43 -10.19 11.88
N THR A 178 3.32 -11.34 12.53
CA THR A 178 2.45 -11.52 13.69
C THR A 178 2.83 -10.56 14.82
N ALA A 179 4.13 -10.40 15.09
CA ALA A 179 4.63 -9.46 16.08
C ALA A 179 4.31 -8.00 15.71
N PHE A 180 4.50 -7.61 14.44
CA PHE A 180 4.15 -6.29 13.92
C PHE A 180 2.66 -5.98 14.06
N THR A 181 1.79 -6.88 13.60
CA THR A 181 0.34 -6.70 13.73
C THR A 181 -0.11 -6.55 15.18
N ARG A 182 0.47 -7.34 16.10
CA ARG A 182 0.18 -7.23 17.53
C ARG A 182 0.59 -5.87 18.09
N ASP A 183 1.75 -5.36 17.68
CA ASP A 183 2.28 -4.06 18.11
C ASP A 183 1.39 -2.90 17.63
N VAL A 184 1.01 -2.92 16.35
CA VAL A 184 0.06 -1.96 15.77
C VAL A 184 -1.29 -1.99 16.51
N LYS A 185 -1.84 -3.18 16.76
CA LYS A 185 -3.10 -3.34 17.51
C LYS A 185 -3.00 -2.80 18.94
N LYS A 186 -1.84 -2.98 19.59
CA LYS A 186 -1.59 -2.42 20.92
C LYS A 186 -1.65 -0.89 20.86
N HIS A 187 -0.99 -0.26 19.90
CA HIS A 187 -1.07 1.19 19.72
C HIS A 187 -2.49 1.68 19.47
N ILE A 188 -3.25 1.01 18.60
CA ILE A 188 -4.66 1.35 18.36
C ILE A 188 -5.47 1.29 19.66
N LYS A 189 -5.28 0.24 20.46
CA LYS A 189 -5.97 0.08 21.75
C LYS A 189 -5.57 1.17 22.75
N ASP A 190 -4.26 1.48 22.82
CA ASP A 190 -3.74 2.51 23.71
C ASP A 190 -4.30 3.89 23.33
N ILE A 191 -4.32 4.24 22.03
CA ILE A 191 -4.88 5.50 21.51
C ILE A 191 -6.37 5.57 21.82
N SER A 192 -7.12 4.52 21.51
CA SER A 192 -8.56 4.44 21.76
C SER A 192 -8.86 4.66 23.25
N GLY A 193 -8.17 3.96 24.15
CA GLY A 193 -8.43 4.05 25.59
C GLY A 193 -7.98 5.36 26.23
N LYS A 194 -6.98 6.05 25.67
CA LYS A 194 -6.44 7.29 26.25
C LYS A 194 -7.10 8.55 25.73
N TYR A 195 -7.58 8.53 24.49
CA TYR A 195 -7.91 9.76 23.76
C TYR A 195 -9.34 9.82 23.24
N ILE A 196 -10.06 8.70 23.17
CA ILE A 196 -11.51 8.71 22.86
C ILE A 196 -12.25 8.85 24.20
N LEU A 197 -12.47 10.11 24.59
CA LEU A 197 -13.09 10.54 25.83
C LEU A 197 -14.29 11.47 25.52
N PRO A 198 -15.47 10.94 25.14
CA PRO A 198 -16.63 11.77 24.79
C PRO A 198 -17.06 12.71 25.93
N GLU A 199 -16.85 12.32 27.18
CA GLU A 199 -17.08 13.12 28.38
C GLU A 199 -16.15 14.36 28.49
N GLU A 200 -15.03 14.34 27.78
CA GLU A 200 -14.12 15.48 27.63
C GLU A 200 -14.35 16.24 26.30
N GLY A 201 -15.39 15.88 25.53
CA GLY A 201 -15.77 16.55 24.29
C GLY A 201 -14.98 16.08 23.06
N THR A 202 -14.35 14.90 23.12
CA THR A 202 -13.75 14.28 21.93
C THR A 202 -14.79 13.61 21.05
N LEU A 203 -14.44 13.40 19.78
CA LEU A 203 -15.19 12.54 18.88
C LEU A 203 -15.12 11.08 19.33
N ASP A 204 -16.00 10.24 18.81
CA ASP A 204 -16.03 8.79 19.06
C ASP A 204 -14.91 8.01 18.33
N PHE A 205 -13.96 8.73 17.74
CA PHE A 205 -12.76 8.18 17.10
C PHE A 205 -11.55 9.10 17.28
N ALA A 206 -10.36 8.53 17.08
CA ALA A 206 -9.09 9.24 17.05
C ALA A 206 -8.28 8.79 15.83
N LEU A 207 -7.31 9.61 15.41
CA LEU A 207 -6.41 9.27 14.32
C LEU A 207 -5.04 8.83 14.85
N MET A 208 -4.54 7.72 14.30
CA MET A 208 -3.16 7.31 14.46
C MET A 208 -2.38 7.79 13.23
N TYR A 209 -1.49 8.77 13.41
CA TYR A 209 -0.61 9.25 12.36
C TYR A 209 0.61 8.34 12.21
N ILE A 210 0.89 7.92 10.97
CA ILE A 210 2.01 7.04 10.63
C ILE A 210 2.98 7.82 9.73
N PRO A 211 4.16 8.26 10.23
CA PRO A 211 5.10 9.10 9.46
C PRO A 211 5.93 8.30 8.43
N SER A 212 5.48 7.12 8.01
CA SER A 212 6.11 6.32 6.95
C SER A 212 5.06 5.64 6.09
N GLU A 213 5.12 5.95 4.80
CA GLU A 213 4.26 5.37 3.79
C GLU A 213 4.43 3.83 3.69
N SER A 214 5.66 3.33 3.75
CA SER A 214 5.92 1.88 3.70
C SER A 214 5.32 1.14 4.90
N VAL A 215 5.38 1.74 6.09
CA VAL A 215 4.75 1.19 7.30
C VAL A 215 3.23 1.23 7.17
N TYR A 216 2.68 2.34 6.67
CA TYR A 216 1.24 2.47 6.41
C TYR A 216 0.74 1.37 5.46
N TYR A 217 1.42 1.14 4.33
CA TYR A 217 1.02 0.09 3.38
C TYR A 217 1.03 -1.31 3.99
N GLU A 218 2.01 -1.65 4.82
CA GLU A 218 2.03 -2.95 5.50
C GLU A 218 0.95 -3.06 6.59
N ILE A 219 0.49 -1.95 7.17
CA ILE A 219 -0.64 -1.97 8.13
C ILE A 219 -1.96 -2.26 7.42
N VAL A 220 -2.15 -1.74 6.21
CA VAL A 220 -3.42 -1.86 5.46
C VAL A 220 -3.47 -3.07 4.52
N SER A 221 -2.35 -3.75 4.29
CA SER A 221 -2.26 -4.97 3.48
C SER A 221 -2.74 -6.22 4.23
#